data_AF-A0A2V9GAA8-F1
#
_entry.id   AF-A0A2V9GAA8-F1
#
_cell.length_a   1.000
_cell.length_b   1.000
_cell.length_c   1.000
_cell.angle_alpha   90.00
_cell.angle_beta   90.00
_cell.angle_gamma   90.00
#
_symmetry.space_group_name_H-M   'P 1'
#
loop_
_entity.id
_entity.type
_entity.pdbx_description
1 polymer ?
#
loop_
_entity_poly.entity_id
_entity_poly.type
_entity_poly.pdbx_seq_one_letter_code
_entity_poly.pdbx_strand_id
1 'polypeptide(L)' 'MTKPRLGVVLFQLGGPDSPAAVEPFLYNLFCDPDIINFLGASLARRPLVPHLLRHRTHRDAA' A
#
# COMPACT_ATOMS: atom_id res chain seq x y z
N MET A 1 24.25 -37.78 5.29
CA MET A 1 24.03 -36.45 4.66
C MET A 1 22.83 -35.81 5.35
N THR A 2 23.02 -34.70 6.04
CA THR A 2 21.90 -33.97 6.68
C THR A 2 21.06 -33.33 5.59
N LYS A 3 19.73 -33.53 5.64
CA LYS A 3 18.82 -32.94 4.66
C LYS A 3 18.85 -31.41 4.81
N PRO A 4 19.05 -30.64 3.72
CA PRO A 4 19.02 -29.18 3.80
C PRO A 4 17.66 -28.70 4.31
N ARG A 5 17.67 -27.70 5.18
CA ARG A 5 16.44 -27.08 5.72
C ARG A 5 15.89 -26.11 4.69
N LEU A 6 14.60 -26.23 4.37
CA LEU A 6 13.89 -25.30 3.52
C LEU A 6 13.36 -24.15 4.37
N GLY A 7 13.83 -22.93 4.11
CA GLY A 7 13.23 -21.71 4.65
C GLY A 7 12.07 -21.27 3.76
N VAL A 8 10.95 -20.88 4.38
CA VAL A 8 9.78 -20.33 3.68
C VAL A 8 9.60 -18.88 4.12
N VAL A 9 9.55 -17.96 3.16
CA VAL A 9 9.27 -16.55 3.40
C VAL A 9 7.84 -16.26 2.98
N LEU A 10 7.03 -15.79 3.92
CA LEU A 10 5.66 -15.37 3.67
C LEU A 10 5.66 -13.86 3.40
N PHE A 11 5.40 -13.48 2.15
CA PHE A 11 5.21 -12.09 1.78
C PHE A 11 3.76 -11.70 1.98
N GLN A 12 3.51 -10.62 2.72
CA GLN A 12 2.22 -9.99 2.91
C GLN A 12 2.41 -8.48 2.73
N LEU A 13 1.36 -7.78 2.30
CA LEU A 13 1.40 -6.31 2.17
C LEU A 13 1.37 -5.58 3.53
N GLY A 14 0.96 -6.27 4.59
CA GLY A 14 0.69 -5.66 5.90
C GLY A 14 -0.61 -4.83 5.89
N GLY A 15 -0.84 -4.10 6.97
CA GLY A 15 -1.95 -3.17 7.11
C GLY A 15 -1.64 -2.11 8.18
N PRO A 16 -2.30 -0.94 8.13
CA PRO A 16 -2.09 0.10 9.12
C PRO A 16 -2.59 -0.38 10.50
N ASP A 17 -1.77 -0.14 11.52
CA ASP A 17 -2.04 -0.50 12.92
C ASP A 17 -2.88 0.55 13.66
N SER A 18 -3.05 1.73 13.05
CA SER A 18 -3.76 2.86 13.60
C SER A 18 -4.35 3.74 12.50
N PRO A 19 -5.39 4.54 12.80
CA PRO A 19 -5.98 5.47 11.82
C PRO A 19 -4.98 6.45 11.21
N ALA A 20 -3.98 6.89 11.99
CA ALA A 20 -2.93 7.79 11.51
C ALA A 20 -1.98 7.12 10.50
N ALA A 21 -1.83 5.79 10.57
CA ALA A 21 -0.98 5.01 9.67
C ALA A 21 -1.68 4.70 8.32
N VAL A 22 -2.98 4.99 8.19
CA VAL A 22 -3.76 4.70 6.97
C VAL A 22 -3.26 5.49 5.76
N GLU A 23 -3.01 6.80 5.94
CA GLU A 23 -2.52 7.66 4.86
C GLU A 23 -1.16 7.18 4.31
N PRO A 24 -0.10 6.99 5.14
CA PRO A 24 1.19 6.54 4.63
C PRO A 24 1.13 5.12 4.04
N PHE A 25 0.30 4.23 4.58
CA PHE A 25 0.09 2.90 4.00
C PHE A 25 -0.48 2.96 2.59
N LEU A 26 -1.57 3.71 2.41
CA LEU A 26 -2.22 3.83 1.10
C LEU A 26 -1.34 4.60 0.11
N TYR A 27 -0.61 5.62 0.55
CA TYR A 27 0.35 6.31 -0.32
C TYR A 27 1.37 5.33 -0.90
N ASN A 28 1.97 4.48 -0.06
CA ASN A 28 2.93 3.48 -0.52
C ASN A 28 2.28 2.44 -1.45
N LEU A 29 1.08 1.96 -1.11
CA LEU A 29 0.33 0.98 -1.92
C LEU A 29 0.00 1.50 -3.33
N PHE A 30 -0.42 2.76 -3.45
CA PHE A 30 -0.80 3.37 -4.73
C PHE A 30 0.39 3.90 -5.53
N CYS A 31 1.51 4.22 -4.88
CA CYS A 31 2.72 4.66 -5.57
C CYS A 31 3.54 3.49 -6.15
N ASP A 32 3.28 2.27 -5.70
CA ASP A 32 3.97 1.07 -6.17
C ASP A 32 3.59 0.75 -7.63
N PRO A 33 4.55 0.85 -8.59
CA PRO A 33 4.31 0.51 -9.99
C PRO A 33 3.93 -0.95 -10.23
N ASP A 34 4.38 -1.86 -9.36
CA ASP A 34 4.17 -3.29 -9.53
C ASP A 34 2.78 -3.71 -9.03
N ILE A 35 2.13 -2.87 -8.20
CA ILE A 35 0.78 -3.13 -7.66
C ILE A 35 -0.31 -2.49 -8.52
N ILE A 36 -0.12 -1.25 -9.01
CA ILE A 36 -1.14 -0.55 -9.82
C ILE A 36 -0.51 0.00 -11.10
N ASN A 37 -0.79 -0.70 -12.20
CA ASN A 37 -0.33 -0.32 -13.53
C ASN A 37 -1.52 0.11 -14.42
N PHE A 38 -1.90 1.39 -14.35
CA PHE A 38 -2.84 2.00 -15.28
C PHE A 38 -2.12 3.00 -16.21
N LEU A 39 -2.61 3.14 -17.44
CA LEU A 39 -2.04 4.05 -18.45
C LEU A 39 -2.09 5.50 -17.92
N GLY A 40 -0.93 6.04 -17.50
CA GLY A 40 -0.83 7.37 -16.86
C GLY A 40 -0.50 7.37 -15.35
N ALA A 41 -0.34 6.21 -14.72
CA ALA A 41 0.03 6.10 -13.31
C ALA A 41 1.40 6.76 -12.98
N SER A 42 2.35 6.77 -13.92
CA SER A 42 3.63 7.47 -13.74
C SER A 42 3.46 9.00 -13.63
N LEU A 43 2.46 9.57 -14.31
CA LEU A 43 2.20 11.01 -14.35
C LEU A 43 1.32 11.49 -13.17
N ALA A 44 0.46 10.62 -12.63
CA ALA A 44 -0.46 10.93 -11.53
C ALA A 44 0.15 10.78 -10.12
N ARG A 45 1.33 10.16 -9.99
CA ARG A 45 1.96 9.77 -8.71
C ARG A 45 2.28 10.91 -7.74
N ARG A 46 2.38 12.16 -8.19
CA ARG A 46 2.94 13.25 -7.38
C ARG A 46 1.94 14.28 -6.80
N PRO A 47 0.77 14.58 -7.40
CA PRO A 47 -0.17 15.52 -6.78
C PRO A 47 -1.57 14.96 -6.43
N LEU A 48 -1.98 13.78 -6.90
CA LEU A 48 -3.41 13.37 -6.83
C LEU A 48 -3.75 12.41 -5.67
N VAL A 49 -2.78 11.72 -5.10
CA VAL A 49 -2.99 10.75 -4.00
C VAL A 49 -3.55 11.40 -2.72
N PRO A 50 -3.08 12.60 -2.27
CA PRO A 50 -3.59 13.20 -1.04
C PRO A 50 -5.09 13.57 -1.09
N HIS A 51 -5.61 13.86 -2.28
CA HIS A 51 -7.00 14.33 -2.45
C HIS A 51 -8.02 13.18 -2.36
N LEU A 52 -7.68 12.01 -2.91
CA LEU A 52 -8.53 10.81 -2.84
C LEU A 52 -8.56 10.20 -1.44
N LEU A 53 -7.44 10.26 -0.72
CA LEU A 53 -7.35 9.73 0.64
C LEU A 53 -8.23 10.52 1.62
N ARG A 54 -8.28 11.85 1.50
CA ARG A 54 -9.09 12.72 2.37
C ARG A 54 -10.60 12.48 2.31
N HIS A 55 -11.14 12.01 1.20
CA HIS A 55 -12.59 11.78 1.07
C HIS A 55 -13.05 10.40 1.55
N ARG A 56 -12.13 9.48 1.84
CA ARG A 56 -12.44 8.11 2.31
C ARG A 56 -12.23 7.93 3.81
N THR A 57 -11.31 8.68 4.43
CA THR A 57 -11.04 8.59 5.88
C THR A 57 -12.19 9.09 6.78
N HIS A 58 -13.14 9.85 6.23
CA HIS A 58 -14.28 10.36 7.01
C HIS A 58 -15.42 9.32 7.16
N ARG A 59 -15.43 8.22 6.40
CA ARG A 59 -16.57 7.29 6.40
C ARG A 59 -16.43 6.12 7.39
N ASP A 60 -15.20 5.79 7.80
CA ASP A 60 -14.93 4.60 8.62
C ASP A 60 -14.52 4.96 10.07
N ALA A 61 -14.60 6.23 10.46
CA ALA A 61 -14.38 6.73 11.81
C ALA A 61 -15.68 7.11 12.55
N ALA A 62 -16.83 6.62 12.08
CA ALA A 62 -18.15 6.79 12.69
C ALA A 62 -18.66 5.47 13.26
#